data_AF-A0A7S0YLB3-F1
#
_entry.id   AF-A0A7S0YLB3-F1
#
_cell.length_a   1.000
_cell.length_b   1.000
_cell.length_c   1.000
_cell.angle_alpha   90.00
_cell.angle_beta   90.00
_cell.angle_gamma   90.00
#
_symmetry.space_group_name_H-M   'P 1'
#
loop_
_entity.id
_entity.type
_entity.pdbx_description
1 polymer ?
#
loop_
_entity_poly.entity_id
_entity_poly.type
_entity_poly.pdbx_seq_one_letter_code
_entity_poly.pdbx_strand_id
1 'polypeptide(L)'
;ACALSYTPAVSGLFATGSTDKTLRLWDLRSSTPMAPILSHDVNAGAIFTAKFCPEAPYLIAVGGSNGEAIIWDVRFAPAVEASFGSTHEVLKAPAVTNAVAAAEGDGK
;
A
#
# COMPACT_ATOMS: atom_id res chain seq x y z
N ALA A 1 8.79 13.95 6.13
CA ALA A 1 7.47 13.52 6.62
C ALA A 1 7.30 12.06 6.24
N CYS A 2 6.82 11.22 7.14
CA CYS A 2 6.61 9.78 6.89
C CYS A 2 5.14 9.45 7.15
N ALA A 3 4.58 8.52 6.39
CA ALA A 3 3.17 8.13 6.50
C ALA A 3 3.05 6.76 7.19
N LEU A 4 1.98 6.57 7.97
CA LEU A 4 1.60 5.27 8.50
C LEU A 4 0.08 5.07 8.34
N SER A 5 -0.33 3.87 7.97
CA SER A 5 -1.73 3.48 7.91
C SER A 5 -1.88 2.03 8.31
N TYR A 6 -2.93 1.74 9.09
CA TYR A 6 -3.35 0.38 9.40
C TYR A 6 -4.72 0.12 8.78
N THR A 7 -5.08 -1.15 8.59
CA THR A 7 -6.43 -1.55 8.20
C THR A 7 -7.02 -2.45 9.29
N PRO A 8 -8.22 -2.14 9.82
CA PRO A 8 -8.88 -3.03 10.79
C PRO A 8 -9.46 -4.29 10.12
N ALA A 9 -9.70 -4.23 8.81
CA ALA A 9 -10.29 -5.32 8.05
C ALA A 9 -9.31 -6.50 7.88
N VAL A 10 -8.00 -6.24 7.87
CA VAL A 10 -6.96 -7.27 7.83
C VAL A 10 -6.12 -7.19 9.10
N SER A 11 -6.37 -8.11 10.02
CA SER A 11 -5.69 -8.12 11.33
C SER A 11 -4.18 -8.21 11.17
N GLY A 12 -3.47 -7.22 11.70
CA GLY A 12 -2.00 -7.18 11.70
C GLY A 12 -1.35 -6.62 10.44
N LEU A 13 -2.12 -6.22 9.42
CA LEU A 13 -1.58 -5.55 8.23
C LEU A 13 -1.48 -4.04 8.46
N PHE A 14 -0.30 -3.49 8.25
CA PHE A 14 -0.11 -2.04 8.18
C PHE A 14 0.93 -1.66 7.13
N ALA A 15 0.88 -0.40 6.71
CA ALA A 15 1.74 0.19 5.70
C ALA A 15 2.45 1.42 6.25
N THR A 16 3.69 1.61 5.80
CA THR A 16 4.49 2.80 6.10
C THR A 16 5.06 3.36 4.82
N GLY A 17 4.91 4.67 4.62
CA GLY A 17 5.51 5.41 3.52
C GLY A 17 6.69 6.23 3.99
N SER A 18 7.77 6.22 3.21
CA SER A 18 9.02 6.90 3.54
C SER A 18 9.42 7.91 2.44
N THR A 19 10.25 8.89 2.82
CA THR A 19 10.87 9.82 1.87
C THR A 19 11.93 9.15 0.99
N ASP A 20 12.31 7.91 1.31
CA ASP A 20 13.17 7.07 0.46
C ASP A 20 12.45 6.53 -0.79
N LYS A 21 11.20 6.98 -1.03
CA LYS A 21 10.31 6.60 -2.14
C LYS A 21 9.70 5.22 -2.03
N THR A 22 9.99 4.50 -0.95
CA THR A 22 9.46 3.16 -0.71
C THR A 22 8.20 3.19 0.14
N LEU A 23 7.21 2.42 -0.28
CA LEU A 23 6.11 1.99 0.54
C LEU A 23 6.45 0.60 1.08
N ARG A 24 6.33 0.43 2.39
CA ARG A 24 6.62 -0.83 3.07
C ARG A 24 5.37 -1.38 3.72
N LEU A 25 5.16 -2.69 3.59
CA LEU A 25 4.09 -3.42 4.26
C LEU A 25 4.66 -4.31 5.34
N TRP A 26 3.87 -4.49 6.38
CA TRP A 26 4.28 -5.17 7.60
C TRP A 26 3.17 -6.10 8.06
N ASP A 27 3.56 -7.24 8.60
CA ASP A 27 2.66 -8.19 9.27
C ASP A 27 3.02 -8.27 10.76
N LEU A 28 2.14 -7.76 11.62
CA LEU A 28 2.29 -7.83 13.08
C LEU A 28 2.01 -9.22 13.65
N ARG A 29 1.41 -10.12 12.88
CA ARG A 29 1.18 -11.52 13.29
C ARG A 29 2.43 -12.38 13.05
N SER A 30 3.37 -11.89 12.24
CA SER A 30 4.64 -12.58 12.02
C SER A 30 5.44 -12.66 13.32
N SER A 31 6.16 -13.76 13.52
CA SER A 31 7.09 -13.91 14.64
C SER A 31 8.28 -12.94 14.55
N THR A 32 8.49 -12.31 13.39
CA THR A 32 9.56 -11.34 13.11
C THR A 32 9.02 -10.00 12.60
N PRO A 33 8.30 -9.22 13.44
CA PRO A 33 7.69 -7.95 13.03
C PRO A 33 8.72 -6.82 12.77
N MET A 34 10.01 -7.09 12.94
CA MET A 34 11.08 -6.10 12.79
C MET A 34 11.47 -5.82 11.33
N ALA A 35 11.01 -6.64 10.38
CA ALA A 35 11.25 -6.45 8.96
C ALA A 35 9.93 -6.31 8.19
N PRO A 36 9.87 -5.43 7.17
CA PRO A 36 8.71 -5.36 6.32
C PRO A 36 8.60 -6.65 5.50
N ILE A 37 7.39 -7.17 5.35
CA ILE A 37 7.11 -8.30 4.46
C ILE A 37 7.31 -7.89 2.99
N LEU A 38 7.19 -6.60 2.70
CA LEU A 38 7.37 -6.05 1.37
C LEU A 38 7.90 -4.62 1.45
N SER A 39 8.86 -4.30 0.61
CA SER A 39 9.33 -2.94 0.36
C SER A 39 9.30 -2.69 -1.13
N HIS A 40 8.48 -1.74 -1.57
CA HIS A 40 8.25 -1.49 -2.99
C HIS A 40 8.31 0.01 -3.30
N ASP A 41 9.00 0.38 -4.37
CA ASP A 41 8.93 1.73 -4.91
C ASP A 41 7.67 1.82 -5.77
N VAL A 42 6.68 2.57 -5.29
CA VAL A 42 5.39 2.74 -5.96
C VAL A 42 5.43 3.82 -7.04
N ASN A 43 6.59 4.41 -7.33
CA ASN A 43 6.80 5.50 -8.28
C ASN A 43 6.02 6.80 -7.93
N ALA A 44 5.71 7.02 -6.65
CA ALA A 44 5.06 8.26 -6.16
C ALA A 44 6.08 9.37 -5.80
N GLY A 45 7.37 9.06 -5.84
CA GLY A 45 8.41 9.94 -5.28
C GLY A 45 8.43 9.87 -3.75
N ALA A 46 8.85 10.94 -3.08
CA ALA A 46 8.87 10.96 -1.61
C ALA A 46 7.43 10.83 -1.08
N ILE A 47 7.17 9.77 -0.29
CA ILE A 47 5.81 9.47 0.17
C ILE A 47 5.48 10.36 1.37
N PHE A 48 4.43 11.16 1.22
CA PHE A 48 3.94 12.04 2.29
C PHE A 48 2.68 11.49 2.95
N THR A 49 1.88 10.70 2.23
CA THR A 49 0.66 10.10 2.75
C THR A 49 0.42 8.71 2.15
N ALA A 50 -0.16 7.83 2.95
CA ALA A 50 -0.65 6.53 2.53
C ALA A 50 -1.88 6.19 3.36
N LYS A 51 -2.95 5.68 2.73
CA LYS A 51 -4.20 5.29 3.41
C LYS A 51 -4.77 4.02 2.81
N PHE A 52 -5.14 3.08 3.68
CA PHE A 52 -5.95 1.94 3.27
C PHE A 52 -7.38 2.36 2.97
N CYS A 53 -7.99 1.72 1.98
CA CYS A 53 -9.42 1.85 1.72
C CYS A 53 -10.22 1.03 2.75
N PRO A 54 -11.24 1.61 3.40
CA PRO A 54 -12.10 0.86 4.33
C PRO A 54 -12.97 -0.19 3.63
N GLU A 55 -13.40 0.08 2.39
CA GLU A 55 -14.23 -0.84 1.59
C GLU A 55 -13.41 -1.94 0.89
N ALA A 56 -12.13 -1.67 0.62
CA ALA A 56 -11.22 -2.59 -0.06
C ALA A 56 -9.99 -2.86 0.81
N PRO A 57 -9.96 -3.96 1.60
CA PRO A 57 -9.02 -4.18 2.70
C PRO A 57 -7.53 -4.12 2.35
N TYR A 58 -7.21 -4.32 1.08
CA TYR A 58 -5.85 -4.39 0.56
C TYR A 58 -5.53 -3.31 -0.47
N LEU A 59 -6.45 -2.37 -0.70
CA LEU A 59 -6.21 -1.26 -1.58
C LEU A 59 -5.63 -0.09 -0.78
N ILE A 60 -4.53 0.48 -1.26
CA ILE A 60 -3.84 1.61 -0.62
C ILE A 60 -3.78 2.76 -1.60
N ALA A 61 -4.19 3.94 -1.16
CA ALA A 61 -3.92 5.20 -1.86
C ALA A 61 -2.64 5.82 -1.30
N VAL A 62 -1.71 6.18 -2.18
CA VAL A 62 -0.41 6.77 -1.83
C VAL A 62 -0.30 8.12 -2.52
N GLY A 63 0.10 9.15 -1.77
CA GLY A 63 0.40 10.46 -2.30
C GLY A 63 1.85 10.83 -2.02
N GLY A 64 2.58 11.26 -3.04
CA GLY A 64 3.98 11.63 -2.93
C GLY A 64 4.35 12.88 -3.73
N SER A 65 5.66 13.17 -3.78
CA SER A 65 6.21 14.37 -4.39
C SER A 65 6.04 14.46 -5.91
N ASN A 66 5.67 13.37 -6.58
CA ASN A 66 5.45 13.39 -8.03
C ASN A 66 4.14 14.09 -8.43
N GLY A 67 3.29 14.43 -7.47
CA GLY A 67 2.02 15.14 -7.72
C GLY A 67 0.87 14.24 -8.15
N GLU A 68 1.13 12.95 -8.39
CA GLU A 68 0.12 11.95 -8.71
C GLU A 68 -0.20 11.11 -7.46
N ALA A 69 -1.50 10.83 -7.25
CA ALA A 69 -1.91 9.81 -6.30
C ALA A 69 -1.90 8.45 -7.01
N ILE A 70 -1.32 7.45 -6.35
CA ILE A 70 -1.18 6.10 -6.86
C ILE A 70 -2.04 5.18 -6.02
N ILE A 71 -2.89 4.42 -6.70
CA ILE A 71 -3.69 3.37 -6.08
C ILE A 71 -2.95 2.05 -6.30
N TRP A 72 -2.64 1.38 -5.19
CA TRP A 72 -1.91 0.13 -5.20
C TRP A 72 -2.70 -0.96 -4.49
N ASP A 73 -2.89 -2.08 -5.19
CA ASP A 73 -3.52 -3.28 -4.64
C ASP A 73 -2.44 -4.23 -4.12
N VAL A 74 -2.38 -4.37 -2.79
CA VAL A 74 -1.33 -5.17 -2.15
C VAL A 74 -1.64 -6.67 -2.15
N ARG A 75 -2.84 -7.09 -2.57
CA ARG A 75 -3.21 -8.51 -2.65
C ARG A 75 -2.31 -9.27 -3.59
N PHE A 76 -1.88 -8.64 -4.68
CA PHE A 76 -1.08 -9.31 -5.69
C PHE A 76 0.41 -9.35 -5.35
N ALA A 77 0.82 -8.78 -4.22
CA ALA A 77 2.18 -8.89 -3.77
C ALA A 77 2.42 -10.29 -3.17
N PRO A 78 3.38 -11.09 -3.70
CA PRO A 78 3.59 -12.47 -3.26
C PRO A 78 3.81 -12.61 -1.75
N ALA A 79 4.46 -11.63 -1.12
CA ALA A 79 4.70 -11.64 0.32
C ALA A 79 3.42 -11.43 1.15
N VAL A 80 2.49 -10.63 0.62
CA VAL A 80 1.17 -10.40 1.25
C VAL A 80 0.28 -11.62 1.02
N GLU A 81 0.28 -12.21 -0.17
CA GLU A 81 -0.42 -13.48 -0.42
C GLU A 81 0.08 -14.59 0.50
N ALA A 82 1.40 -14.74 0.65
CA ALA A 82 1.96 -15.75 1.54
C ALA A 82 1.57 -15.55 3.02
N SER A 83 1.39 -14.30 3.45
CA SER A 83 1.11 -13.98 4.86
C SER A 83 -0.41 -13.92 5.17
N PHE A 84 -1.21 -13.39 4.25
CA PHE A 84 -2.64 -13.08 4.45
C PHE A 84 -3.57 -13.84 3.49
N GLY A 85 -3.05 -14.55 2.50
CA GLY A 85 -3.80 -15.33 1.52
C GLY A 85 -4.32 -16.65 2.08
N SER A 86 -5.29 -16.59 2.99
CA SER A 86 -6.14 -17.75 3.30
C SER A 86 -7.44 -17.67 2.51
N THR A 87 -7.50 -18.49 1.47
CA THR A 87 -8.67 -18.93 0.69
C THR A 87 -9.53 -17.83 0.06
N HIS A 88 -9.34 -17.55 -1.22
CA HIS A 88 -10.38 -17.72 -2.24
C HIS A 88 -9.76 -17.62 -3.64
N GLU A 89 -10.08 -18.63 -4.44
CA GLU A 89 -9.86 -18.83 -5.87
C GLU A 89 -9.07 -17.77 -6.67
N VAL A 90 -8.01 -18.28 -7.28
CA VAL A 90 -7.12 -17.62 -8.23
C VAL A 90 -7.91 -17.02 -9.40
N LEU A 91 -8.30 -15.75 -9.27
CA LEU A 91 -8.54 -14.90 -10.43
C LEU A 91 -7.23 -14.17 -10.72
N LYS A 92 -6.38 -14.81 -11.54
CA LYS A 92 -5.29 -14.12 -12.25
C LYS A 92 -5.92 -13.02 -13.12
N ALA A 93 -5.87 -11.78 -12.67
CA ALA A 93 -6.16 -10.60 -13.47
C ALA A 93 -4.91 -9.70 -13.56
N PRO A 94 -4.73 -8.97 -14.67
CA PRO A 94 -3.43 -8.45 -15.06
C PRO A 94 -2.99 -7.25 -14.23
N ALA A 95 -1.68 -7.06 -14.26
CA ALA A 95 -0.88 -6.05 -13.59
C ALA A 95 -1.46 -4.62 -13.70
N VAL A 96 -1.35 -3.89 -12.58
CA VAL A 96 -1.27 -2.43 -12.44
C VAL A 96 -2.16 -1.63 -13.39
N THR A 97 -3.33 -1.23 -12.90
CA THR A 97 -4.03 -0.07 -13.47
C THR A 97 -3.53 1.17 -12.75
N ASN A 98 -2.74 2.00 -13.44
CA ASN A 98 -2.44 3.36 -13.00
C ASN A 98 -3.74 4.16 -12.96
N ALA A 99 -4.45 4.12 -11.82
CA ALA A 99 -5.48 5.10 -11.53
C ALA A 99 -4.78 6.35 -10.99
N VAL A 100 -4.39 7.25 -11.90
CA VAL A 100 -3.99 8.61 -11.57
C VAL A 100 -5.23 9.36 -11.09
N ALA A 101 -5.43 9.39 -9.77
CA ALA A 101 -6.36 10.34 -9.17
C ALA A 101 -5.61 11.67 -9.04
N ALA A 102 -5.84 12.58 -9.99
CA ALA A 102 -5.42 13.96 -9.86
C ALA A 102 -6.17 14.57 -8.67
N ALA A 103 -5.50 14.76 -7.54
CA ALA A 103 -6.02 15.61 -6.48
C ALA A 103 -5.85 17.06 -6.95
N GLU A 104 -6.88 17.58 -7.61
CA GLU A 104 -6.98 19.00 -7.95
C GLU A 104 -7.04 19.79 -6.62
N GLY A 105 -5.90 20.35 -6.23
CA GLY A 105 -5.77 21.28 -5.13
C GLY A 105 -5.70 22.69 -5.69
N ASP A 106 -6.88 23.29 -5.80
CA ASP A 106 -7.16 24.67 -6.19
C ASP A 106 -6.17 25.67 -5.57
N GLY A 107 -5.59 26.52 -6.41
CA GLY A 107 -4.65 27.54 -5.99
C GLY A 107 -5.37 28.74 -5.35
N LYS A 108 -5.02 29.05 -4.11
CA LYS A 108 -4.75 30.43 -3.67
C LYS A 108 -3.98 30.48 -2.34
#